data_AF-A0A9C8GLD8-F1
#
_entry.id   AF-A0A9C8GLD8-F1
#
_cell.length_a   1.000
_cell.length_b   1.000
_cell.length_c   1.000
_cell.angle_alpha   90.00
_cell.angle_beta   90.00
_cell.angle_gamma   90.00
#
_symmetry.space_group_name_H-M   'P 1'
#
loop_
_entity.id
_entity.type
_entity.pdbx_description
1 polymer ?
#
loop_
_entity_poly.entity_id
_entity_poly.type
_entity_poly.pdbx_seq_one_letter_code
_entity_poly.pdbx_strand_id
1 'polypeptide(L)' 'MTLGPVEQAPPTIFCDDEGACYFDSGPNPLTQAIEQLLNQVGEEGWELVQIVFRPDQIIGFWKQEVAA' A
#
# COMPACT_ATOMS: atom_id res chain seq x y z
N MET A 1 12.89 22.56 -6.66
CA MET A 1 11.93 21.64 -6.04
C MET A 1 12.73 20.50 -5.41
N THR A 2 13.13 20.66 -4.16
CA THR A 2 13.82 19.63 -3.38
C THR A 2 12.77 18.95 -2.51
N LEU A 3 12.49 17.67 -2.74
CA LEU A 3 11.74 16.87 -1.77
C LEU A 3 12.53 16.91 -0.46
N GLY A 4 11.92 17.48 0.58
CA GLY A 4 12.50 17.44 1.92
C GLY A 4 12.60 16.00 2.44
N PRO A 5 13.38 15.76 3.50
CA PRO A 5 13.47 14.45 4.11
C PRO A 5 12.07 13.99 4.50
N VAL A 6 11.70 12.76 4.15
CA VAL A 6 10.51 12.12 4.72
C VAL A 6 10.78 12.03 6.22
N GLU A 7 10.19 12.95 6.98
CA GLU A 7 10.28 12.95 8.43
C GLU A 7 9.75 11.59 8.90
N GLN A 8 10.63 10.76 9.45
CA GLN A 8 10.25 9.45 9.98
C GLN A 8 9.34 9.71 11.17
N ALA A 9 8.03 9.72 10.92
CA ALA A 9 7.03 9.87 11.96
C ALA A 9 7.27 8.78 13.01
N PRO A 10 7.24 9.11 14.31
CA PRO A 10 7.36 8.12 15.36
C PRO A 10 6.25 7.07 15.20
N PRO A 11 6.52 5.79 15.55
CA PRO A 11 5.58 4.73 15.36
C PRO A 11 4.25 5.05 16.04
N THR A 12 3.21 5.22 15.23
CA THR A 12 1.89 5.57 15.71
C THR A 12 1.11 4.29 15.93
N ILE A 13 0.61 4.12 17.15
CA ILE A 13 -0.36 3.08 17.48
C ILE A 13 -1.73 3.70 17.25
N PHE A 14 -2.50 3.15 16.31
CA PHE A 14 -3.88 3.52 16.09
C PHE A 14 -4.76 2.44 16.69
N CYS A 15 -5.68 2.80 17.58
CA CYS A 15 -6.69 1.85 18.06
C CYS A 15 -8.05 2.23 17.51
N ASP A 16 -8.80 1.24 17.02
CA ASP A 16 -10.21 1.44 16.66
C ASP A 16 -11.11 1.48 17.90
N ASP A 17 -12.40 1.71 17.69
CA ASP A 17 -13.43 1.77 18.73
C ASP A 17 -13.82 0.40 19.29
N GLU A 18 -13.39 -0.69 18.65
CA GLU A 18 -13.53 -2.07 19.13
C GLU A 18 -12.34 -2.50 20.02
N GLY A 19 -11.29 -1.68 20.10
CA GLY A 19 -10.11 -1.89 20.93
C GLY A 19 -8.99 -2.68 20.23
N ALA A 20 -9.05 -2.87 18.92
CA ALA A 20 -7.93 -3.40 18.15
C ALA A 20 -6.92 -2.29 17.88
N CYS A 21 -5.65 -2.55 18.21
CA CYS A 21 -4.56 -1.60 18.04
C CYS A 21 -3.62 -2.05 16.91
N TYR A 22 -3.37 -1.15 15.97
CA TYR A 22 -2.56 -1.32 14.78
C TYR A 22 -1.23 -0.61 14.96
N PHE A 23 -0.13 -1.32 14.70
CA PHE A 23 1.21 -0.75 14.64
C PHE A 23 1.56 -0.37 13.21
N ASP A 24 1.77 0.92 12.97
CA ASP A 24 2.09 1.44 11.63
C ASP A 24 3.54 1.16 11.20
N SER A 25 4.44 0.84 12.13
CA SER A 25 5.90 0.84 11.85
C SER A 25 6.63 -0.47 12.14
N GLY A 26 5.89 -1.54 12.43
CA GLY A 26 6.46 -2.88 12.50
C GLY A 26 6.45 -3.55 11.12
N PRO A 27 7.45 -4.38 10.76
CA PRO A 27 7.32 -5.25 9.60
C PRO A 27 6.08 -6.11 9.78
N ASN A 28 5.04 -5.82 9.00
CA ASN A 28 3.80 -6.57 9.00
C ASN A 28 3.86 -7.56 7.83
N PRO A 29 4.01 -8.88 8.09
CA PRO A 29 4.07 -9.88 7.03
C PRO A 29 2.86 -9.85 6.10
N LEU A 30 1.69 -9.43 6.59
CA LEU A 30 0.47 -9.28 5.78
C LEU A 30 0.61 -8.13 4.80
N THR A 31 1.11 -6.98 5.26
CA THR A 31 1.37 -5.82 4.38
C THR A 31 2.43 -6.16 3.33
N GLN A 32 3.50 -6.85 3.71
CA GLN A 32 4.55 -7.31 2.78
C GLN A 32 4.00 -8.28 1.73
N ALA A 33 3.13 -9.22 2.12
CA ALA A 33 2.50 -10.14 1.20
C ALA A 33 1.59 -9.41 0.20
N ILE A 34 0.83 -8.41 0.66
CA ILE A 34 0.00 -7.58 -0.22
C ILE A 34 0.88 -6.78 -1.18
N GLU A 35 1.96 -6.17 -0.70
CA GLU A 35 2.91 -5.42 -1.54
C GLU A 35 3.51 -6.31 -2.64
N GLN A 36 3.96 -7.51 -2.29
CA GLN A 36 4.48 -8.47 -3.26
C GLN A 36 3.43 -8.84 -4.32
N LEU A 37 2.19 -9.09 -3.90
CA LEU A 37 1.08 -9.39 -4.82
C LEU A 37 0.81 -8.24 -5.80
N LEU A 38 0.79 -7.00 -5.31
CA LEU A 38 0.55 -5.82 -6.14
C LEU A 38 1.69 -5.57 -7.13
N ASN A 39 2.93 -5.79 -6.69
CA ASN A 39 4.13 -5.59 -7.52
C ASN A 39 4.29 -6.65 -8.61
N GLN A 40 3.79 -7.88 -8.42
CA GLN A 40 3.85 -8.93 -9.42
C GLN A 40 3.16 -8.52 -10.73
N VAL A 41 2.03 -7.80 -10.65
CA VAL A 41 1.36 -7.23 -11.83
C VAL A 41 2.23 -6.15 -12.49
N GLY A 42 2.98 -5.40 -11.68
CA GLY A 42 3.90 -4.38 -12.18
C GLY A 42 5.10 -4.94 -12.95
N GLU A 43 5.57 -6.15 -12.61
CA GLU A 43 6.63 -6.84 -13.35
C GLU A 43 6.22 -7.15 -14.80
N GLU A 44 4.92 -7.22 -15.08
CA GLU A 44 4.36 -7.40 -16.43
C GLU A 44 4.26 -6.07 -17.23
N GLY A 45 4.80 -4.97 -16.70
CA GLY A 45 4.82 -3.66 -17.34
C GLY A 45 3.58 -2.80 -17.07
N TRP A 46 2.81 -3.15 -16.04
CA TRP A 46 1.67 -2.36 -15.59
C TRP A 46 2.07 -1.38 -14.48
N GLU A 47 1.47 -0.20 -14.46
CA GLU A 47 1.64 0.78 -13.39
C GLU A 47 0.40 0.77 -12.50
N LEU A 48 0.56 0.45 -11.21
CA LEU A 48 -0.51 0.58 -10.22
C LEU A 48 -0.81 2.07 -9.98
N VAL A 49 -2.02 2.51 -10.32
CA VAL A 49 -2.41 3.93 -10.22
C VAL A 49 -3.41 4.21 -9.12
N GLN A 50 -4.15 3.20 -8.65
CA GLN A 50 -5.15 3.38 -7.60
C GLN A 50 -5.44 2.06 -6.86
N ILE A 51 -5.70 2.18 -5.56
CA ILE A 51 -6.24 1.11 -4.71
C ILE A 51 -7.54 1.60 -4.07
N VAL A 52 -8.57 0.76 -4.05
CA VAL A 52 -9.84 1.01 -3.35
C VAL A 52 -10.09 -0.11 -2.34
N PHE A 53 -10.36 0.28 -1.10
CA PHE A 53 -10.69 -0.63 -0.01
C PHE A 53 -12.22 -0.78 0.13
N ARG A 54 -12.68 -2.02 0.26
CA ARG A 54 -14.04 -2.42 0.65
C ARG A 54 -13.95 -3.32 1.88
N PRO A 55 -15.04 -3.55 2.63
CA PRO A 55 -15.00 -4.27 3.91
C PRO A 55 -14.18 -5.56 3.91
N ASP A 56 -14.28 -6.36 2.84
CA ASP A 56 -13.58 -7.64 2.73
C ASP A 56 -12.69 -7.76 1.48
N GLN A 57 -12.45 -6.65 0.76
CA GLN A 57 -11.85 -6.70 -0.58
C GLN A 57 -10.94 -5.51 -0.85
N ILE A 58 -9.89 -5.76 -1.63
CA ILE A 58 -9.01 -4.74 -2.19
C ILE A 58 -9.17 -4.79 -3.71
N ILE A 59 -9.44 -3.64 -4.32
CA ILE A 59 -9.50 -3.48 -5.78
C ILE A 59 -8.34 -2.60 -6.20
N GLY A 60 -7.40 -3.15 -6.97
CA GLY A 60 -6.33 -2.40 -7.60
C GLY A 60 -6.68 -2.01 -9.04
N PHE A 61 -6.25 -0.83 -9.46
CA PHE A 61 -6.35 -0.37 -10.84
C PHE A 61 -4.95 -0.16 -11.38
N TRP A 62 -4.66 -0.87 -12.47
CA TRP A 62 -3.41 -0.75 -13.19
C TRP A 62 -3.67 -0.14 -14.56
N LYS A 63 -2.70 0.63 -15.06
CA LYS A 63 -2.66 1.06 -16.46
C LYS A 63 -1.44 0.46 -17.15
N GLN A 64 -1.52 0.28 -18.45
CA GLN A 64 -0.39 -0.09 -19.30
C GLN A 64 -0.44 0.80 -20.54
N GLU A 65 0.74 1.23 -20.99
CA GLU A 65 0.86 1.93 -22.27
C GLU A 65 0.52 0.95 -23.41
N VAL A 66 -0.41 1.36 -24.27
CA VAL A 66 -0.73 0.60 -25.47
C VAL A 66 0.22 1.06 -26.56
N ALA A 67 0.94 0.13 -27.20
CA ALA A 67 1.80 0.45 -28.33
C ALA A 67 0.96 1.13 -29.45
N ALA A 68 1.45 2.28 -29.91
CA ALA A 68 0.80 3.11 -30.93
C ALA A 68 0.85 2.49 -32.34
#